data_AF-A0A352WJ51-F1
#
_entry.id   AF-A0A352WJ51-F1
#
_cell.length_a   1.000
_cell.length_b   1.000
_cell.length_c   1.000
_cell.angle_alpha   90.00
_cell.angle_beta   90.00
_cell.angle_gamma   90.00
#
_symmetry.space_group_name_H-M   'P 1'
#
loop_
_entity.id
_entity.type
_entity.pdbx_description
1 polymer ?
#
loop_
_entity_poly.entity_id
_entity_poly.type
_entity_poly.pdbx_seq_one_letter_code
_entity_poly.pdbx_strand_id
1 'polypeptide(L)' 'PYTYNIEAIDVSKVANAAKSVPVEWIAPEGNDVTEELINYIRPLIIGEVAHEYKDGLPSYIDIKHLV' A
#
# COMPACT_ATOMS: atom_id res chain seq x y z
N PRO A 1 -8.55 12.34 -11.32
CA PRO A 1 -7.88 12.15 -10.01
C PRO A 1 -8.34 10.82 -9.40
N TYR A 2 -7.45 10.08 -8.73
CA TYR A 2 -7.83 8.88 -7.99
C TYR A 2 -8.63 9.27 -6.74
N THR A 3 -9.68 8.53 -6.42
CA THR A 3 -10.59 8.77 -5.28
C THR A 3 -10.86 7.46 -4.57
N TYR A 4 -11.08 7.51 -3.26
CA TYR A 4 -11.44 6.34 -2.45
C TYR A 4 -12.58 6.67 -1.48
N ASN A 5 -13.25 5.63 -1.00
CA ASN A 5 -14.29 5.64 0.00
C ASN A 5 -13.97 4.58 1.06
N ILE A 6 -14.36 4.85 2.32
CA ILE A 6 -14.20 3.90 3.43
C ILE A 6 -15.56 3.28 3.70
N GLU A 7 -15.62 1.95 3.72
CA GLU A 7 -16.84 1.19 3.93
C GLU A 7 -16.62 0.04 4.92
N ALA A 8 -17.69 -0.33 5.63
CA ALA A 8 -17.70 -1.47 6.53
C ALA A 8 -18.05 -2.75 5.77
N ILE A 9 -17.35 -3.85 6.08
CA ILE A 9 -17.64 -5.18 5.55
C ILE A 9 -17.70 -6.19 6.70
N ASP A 10 -18.61 -7.16 6.58
CA ASP A 10 -18.72 -8.27 7.53
C ASP A 10 -17.42 -9.08 7.56
N VAL A 11 -16.89 -9.32 8.76
CA VAL A 11 -15.66 -10.09 8.99
C VAL A 11 -15.74 -11.48 8.35
N SER A 12 -16.90 -12.13 8.38
CA SER A 12 -17.13 -13.44 7.77
C SER A 12 -16.83 -13.47 6.26
N LYS A 13 -16.91 -12.33 5.57
CA LYS A 13 -16.59 -12.19 4.15
C LYS A 13 -15.10 -12.03 3.86
N VAL A 14 -14.28 -11.68 4.85
CA VAL A 14 -12.86 -11.33 4.65
C VAL A 14 -11.88 -12.16 5.46
N ALA A 15 -12.32 -12.83 6.54
CA ALA A 15 -11.44 -13.48 7.51
C ALA A 15 -10.46 -14.51 6.92
N ASN A 16 -10.77 -15.13 5.77
CA ASN A 16 -9.90 -16.08 5.06
C ASN A 16 -9.69 -15.71 3.58
N ALA A 17 -10.01 -14.46 3.19
CA ALA A 17 -9.85 -14.01 1.82
C ALA A 17 -8.44 -13.44 1.60
N ALA A 18 -7.88 -13.67 0.42
CA ALA A 18 -6.63 -13.06 -0.03
C ALA A 18 -6.84 -12.40 -1.40
N LYS A 19 -6.21 -11.24 -1.61
CA LYS A 19 -6.14 -10.61 -2.93
C LYS A 19 -4.79 -10.95 -3.55
N SER A 20 -4.77 -11.95 -4.42
CA SER A 20 -3.59 -12.31 -5.20
C SER A 20 -3.32 -11.29 -6.29
N VAL A 21 -2.06 -11.21 -6.73
CA VAL A 21 -1.71 -10.49 -7.95
C VAL A 21 -2.21 -11.31 -9.15
N PRO A 22 -3.09 -10.76 -10.00
CA PRO A 22 -3.51 -11.38 -11.24
C PRO A 22 -2.29 -11.71 -12.14
N VAL A 23 -2.28 -12.88 -12.80
CA VAL A 23 -1.13 -13.32 -13.64
C VAL A 23 -0.95 -12.41 -14.86
N GLU A 24 -2.04 -11.81 -15.31
CA GLU A 24 -2.19 -10.87 -16.41
C GLU A 24 -1.53 -9.53 -16.10
N TRP A 25 -1.26 -9.26 -14.82
CA TRP A 25 -0.49 -8.10 -14.36
C TRP A 25 1.02 -8.33 -14.40
N ILE A 26 1.46 -9.56 -14.71
CA ILE A 26 2.86 -9.91 -14.91
C ILE A 26 3.12 -9.94 -16.43
N ALA A 27 4.24 -9.35 -16.86
CA ALA A 27 4.65 -9.38 -18.26
C ALA A 27 4.75 -10.84 -18.76
N PRO A 28 4.49 -11.11 -20.05
CA PRO A 28 4.55 -12.47 -20.60
C PRO A 28 5.89 -13.18 -20.36
N GLU A 29 6.99 -12.44 -20.29
CA GLU A 29 8.34 -12.92 -20.02
C GLU A 29 8.59 -13.22 -18.53
N GLY A 30 7.66 -12.85 -17.64
CA GLY A 30 7.69 -13.13 -16.20
C GLY A 30 8.67 -12.29 -15.39
N ASN A 31 9.24 -11.24 -15.98
CA ASN A 31 10.33 -10.44 -15.39
C ASN A 31 9.95 -8.97 -15.13
N ASP A 32 8.72 -8.57 -15.46
CA ASP A 32 8.22 -7.21 -15.28
C ASP A 32 6.70 -7.22 -15.05
N VAL A 33 6.11 -6.04 -14.94
CA VAL A 33 4.68 -5.83 -14.72
C VAL A 33 4.03 -5.18 -15.94
N THR A 34 2.74 -5.39 -16.11
CA THR A 34 2.00 -4.74 -17.20
C THR A 34 1.63 -3.30 -16.86
N GLU A 35 1.35 -2.51 -17.90
CA GLU A 35 0.84 -1.14 -17.77
C GLU A 35 -0.46 -1.07 -16.95
N GLU A 36 -1.25 -2.14 -16.96
CA GLU A 36 -2.46 -2.25 -16.13
C GLU A 36 -2.12 -2.19 -14.63
N LEU A 37 -1.10 -2.95 -14.19
CA LEU A 37 -0.64 -2.89 -12.81
C LEU A 37 -0.08 -1.51 -12.46
N ILE A 38 0.69 -0.91 -13.38
CA ILE A 38 1.26 0.43 -13.18
C ILE A 38 0.14 1.44 -12.93
N ASN A 39 -0.93 1.40 -13.73
CA ASN A 39 -2.09 2.28 -13.56
C ASN A 39 -2.84 2.02 -12.24
N TYR A 40 -2.87 0.78 -11.76
CA TYR A 40 -3.45 0.43 -10.47
C TYR A 40 -2.60 0.92 -9.29
N ILE A 41 -1.28 0.72 -9.31
CA ILE A 41 -0.38 1.01 -8.18
C ILE A 41 -0.01 2.49 -8.10
N ARG A 42 0.24 3.14 -9.24
CA ARG A 42 0.71 4.54 -9.28
C ARG A 42 -0.08 5.49 -8.39
N PRO A 43 -1.42 5.55 -8.40
CA PRO A 43 -2.16 6.43 -7.50
C PRO A 43 -2.05 6.08 -6.01
N LEU A 44 -1.68 4.83 -5.67
CA LEU A 44 -1.56 4.37 -4.28
C LEU A 44 -0.24 4.82 -3.62
N ILE A 45 0.77 5.15 -4.41
CA ILE A 45 2.10 5.58 -3.93
C ILE A 45 2.36 7.07 -4.14
N ILE A 46 1.43 7.79 -4.77
CA ILE A 46 1.59 9.24 -5.01
C ILE A 46 1.36 9.99 -3.70
N GLY A 47 2.35 10.83 -3.36
CA GLY A 47 2.34 11.69 -2.19
C GLY A 47 3.64 11.58 -1.42
N GLU A 48 4.05 12.66 -0.76
CA GLU A 48 5.18 12.67 0.17
C GLU A 48 4.67 13.00 1.56
N VAL A 49 5.19 12.30 2.56
CA VAL A 49 4.90 12.59 3.96
C VAL A 49 6.01 13.50 4.49
N ALA A 50 5.63 14.63 5.07
CA ALA A 50 6.56 15.47 5.79
C ALA A 50 7.00 14.75 7.07
N HIS A 51 8.30 14.60 7.26
CA HIS A 51 8.86 13.98 8.46
C HIS A 51 9.53 15.06 9.32
N GLU A 52 9.31 14.98 10.63
CA GLU A 52 10.07 15.79 11.58
C GLU A 52 11.45 15.17 11.78
N TYR A 53 12.49 16.00 11.74
CA TYR A 53 13.87 15.58 11.97
C TYR A 53 14.46 16.33 13.17
N LYS A 54 15.25 15.64 13.96
CA LYS A 54 16.02 16.21 15.08
C LYS A 54 17.45 15.66 15.03
N ASP A 55 18.43 16.56 15.07
CA ASP A 55 19.85 16.22 15.06
C ASP A 55 20.26 15.29 13.89
N GLY A 56 19.64 15.46 12.72
CA GLY A 56 19.91 14.66 11.52
C GLY A 56 19.20 13.30 11.46
N LEU A 57 18.36 12.97 12.44
CA LEU A 57 17.61 11.71 12.49
C LEU A 57 16.10 11.96 12.43
N PRO A 58 15.30 11.07 11.79
CA PRO A 58 13.85 11.14 11.85
C PRO A 58 13.36 11.05 13.30
N SER A 59 12.41 11.90 13.66
CA SER A 59 11.77 11.90 14.97
C SER A 59 10.73 10.79 15.02
N TYR A 60 10.97 9.75 15.82
CA TYR A 60 10.05 8.64 16.05
C TYR A 60 9.30 8.81 17.38
N ILE A 61 8.09 8.27 17.47
CA ILE A 61 7.30 8.25 18.71
C ILE A 61 7.92 7.30 19.76
N ASP A 62 7.93 7.70 21.03
CA ASP A 62 8.41 6.84 22.13
C ASP A 62 7.34 5.79 22.50
N ILE A 63 7.66 4.52 22.27
CA ILE A 63 6.79 3.37 22.54
C ILE A 63 7.25 2.51 23.73
N LYS A 64 8.15 2.99 24.59
CA LYS A 64 8.66 2.21 25.72
C LYS A 64 7.60 1.69 26.69
N HIS A 65 6.44 2.35 26.76
CA HIS A 65 5.31 1.95 27.59
C HIS A 65 4.57 0.70 27.06
N LEU A 66 4.87 0.27 25.82
CA LEU A 66 4.32 -0.96 25.23
C LEU A 66 5.17 -2.20 25.53
N VAL A 67 6.24 -2.05 26.31
CA VAL A 67 7.23 -3.09 26.62
C VAL A 67 7.19 -3.43 28.10
#